data_AF-A0A5N7MVP0-F1
#
_entry.id   AF-A0A5N7MVP0-F1
#
_cell.length_a   1.000
_cell.length_b   1.000
_cell.length_c   1.000
_cell.angle_alpha   90.00
_cell.angle_beta   90.00
_cell.angle_gamma   90.00
#
_symmetry.space_group_name_H-M   'P 1'
#
loop_
_entity.id
_entity.type
_entity.pdbx_description
1 polymer ?
#
loop_
_entity_poly.entity_id
_entity_poly.type
_entity_poly.pdbx_seq_one_letter_code
_entity_poly.pdbx_strand_id
1 'polypeptide(L)' 'MTDPDHLQQTDLVEHNGYQIRLSQNGLDWMAFVALPKQRPTLMLAPDREAVLAKAYEWIELQLRSANDPHESGVT' A
#
# COMPACT_ATOMS: atom_id res chain seq x y z
N MET A 1 4.45 -2.83 34.85
CA MET A 1 5.38 -3.21 33.79
C MET A 1 4.57 -3.17 32.51
N THR A 2 4.56 -2.02 31.83
CA THR A 2 3.78 -1.83 30.61
C THR A 2 4.62 -2.39 29.49
N ASP A 3 4.18 -3.48 28.89
CA ASP A 3 4.84 -4.07 27.73
C ASP A 3 4.77 -3.05 26.57
N PRO A 4 5.90 -2.51 26.08
CA PRO A 4 5.88 -1.54 25.00
C PRO A 4 5.59 -2.20 23.63
N ASP A 5 5.37 -3.51 23.59
CA ASP A 5 5.11 -4.27 22.37
C ASP A 5 3.61 -4.37 22.03
N HIS A 6 2.81 -3.38 22.42
CA HIS A 6 1.60 -3.05 21.65
C HIS A 6 1.95 -2.30 20.35
N LEU A 7 3.13 -2.57 19.78
CA LEU A 7 3.41 -2.33 18.38
C LEU A 7 2.44 -3.22 17.61
N GLN A 8 1.32 -2.61 17.21
CA GLN A 8 0.44 -3.10 16.16
C GLN A 8 1.34 -3.80 15.14
N GLN A 9 1.25 -5.14 15.06
CA GLN A 9 2.19 -5.97 14.33
C GLN A 9 2.12 -5.54 12.87
N THR A 10 2.99 -4.60 12.52
CA THR A 10 2.87 -3.80 11.31
C THR A 10 3.75 -4.50 10.30
N ASP A 11 3.15 -5.43 9.59
CA ASP A 11 3.84 -6.18 8.56
C ASP A 11 4.19 -5.22 7.42
N LEU A 12 5.49 -4.95 7.27
CA LEU A 12 6.01 -4.10 6.21
C LEU A 12 6.45 -5.00 5.06
N VAL A 13 5.75 -4.89 3.94
CA VAL A 13 6.05 -5.60 2.70
C VAL A 13 6.57 -4.60 1.68
N GLU A 14 7.71 -4.91 1.05
CA GLU A 14 8.24 -4.11 -0.05
C GLU A 14 7.90 -4.78 -1.39
N HIS A 15 7.36 -4.02 -2.34
CA HIS A 15 6.95 -4.53 -3.64
C HIS A 15 7.16 -3.46 -4.73
N ASN A 16 8.00 -3.75 -5.73
CA ASN A 16 8.32 -2.83 -6.83
C ASN A 16 8.76 -1.42 -6.36
N GLY A 17 9.46 -1.33 -5.22
CA GLY A 17 9.89 -0.07 -4.60
C GLY A 17 8.82 0.62 -3.75
N TYR A 18 7.57 0.15 -3.79
CA TYR A 18 6.52 0.59 -2.86
C TYR A 18 6.67 -0.12 -1.52
N GLN A 19 6.41 0.64 -0.46
CA GLN A 19 6.31 0.14 0.91
C GLN A 19 4.83 -0.03 1.25
N ILE A 20 4.44 -1.25 1.60
CA ILE A 20 3.10 -1.62 2.02
C ILE A 20 3.16 -1.90 3.52
N ARG A 21 2.60 -1.02 4.34
CA ARG A 21 2.47 -1.25 5.78
C ARG A 21 1.08 -1.78 6.07
N LEU A 22 1.00 -3.00 6.57
CA LEU A 22 -0.25 -3.61 6.99
C LEU A 22 -0.48 -3.33 8.47
N SER A 23 -1.70 -2.95 8.84
CA SER A 23 -2.10 -2.82 10.24
C SER A 23 -3.51 -3.37 10.41
N GLN A 24 -3.74 -4.12 11.46
CA GLN A 24 -5.09 -4.51 11.84
C GLN A 24 -5.76 -3.35 12.59
N ASN A 25 -7.01 -3.06 12.25
CA ASN A 25 -7.83 -2.04 12.90
C ASN A 25 -9.21 -2.62 13.24
N GLY A 26 -9.30 -3.25 14.41
CA GLY A 26 -10.51 -3.97 14.82
C GLY A 26 -10.70 -5.24 14.00
N LEU A 27 -11.82 -5.31 13.27
CA LEU A 27 -12.17 -6.43 12.39
C LEU A 27 -11.64 -6.27 10.96
N ASP A 28 -11.16 -5.08 10.60
CA ASP A 28 -10.65 -4.78 9.27
C ASP A 28 -9.11 -4.74 9.24
N TRP A 29 -8.58 -5.00 8.06
CA TRP A 29 -7.19 -4.84 7.71
C TRP A 29 -6.98 -3.57 6.89
N MET A 30 -5.94 -2.82 7.26
CA MET A 30 -5.50 -1.61 6.59
C MET A 30 -4.17 -1.85 5.89
N ALA A 31 -4.04 -1.39 4.65
CA ALA A 31 -2.76 -1.30 3.96
C ALA A 31 -2.45 0.17 3.64
N PHE A 32 -1.27 0.61 4.04
CA PHE A 32 -0.70 1.90 3.65
C PHE A 32 0.34 1.65 2.58
N VAL A 33 0.03 2.01 1.35
CA VAL A 33 0.92 1.82 0.19
C VAL A 33 1.55 3.16 -0.17
N ALA A 34 2.88 3.27 -0.09
CA ALA A 34 3.60 4.50 -0.42
C ALA A 34 4.92 4.21 -1.14
N LEU A 35 5.25 5.05 -2.10
CA LEU A 35 6.65 5.24 -2.51
C LEU A 35 7.36 6.20 -1.54
N PRO A 36 8.68 6.07 -1.36
CA PRO A 36 9.43 7.05 -0.59
C PRO A 36 9.21 8.45 -1.17
N LYS A 37 8.84 9.40 -0.30
CA LYS A 37 8.53 10.81 -0.63
C LYS A 37 7.19 11.04 -1.35
N GLN A 38 6.32 10.04 -1.46
CA GLN A 38 4.95 10.22 -1.95
C GLN A 38 3.93 10.12 -0.82
N ARG A 39 2.73 10.65 -1.08
CA ARG A 39 1.61 10.49 -0.14
C ARG A 39 1.16 9.02 -0.13
N PRO A 40 1.05 8.40 1.06
CA PRO A 40 0.55 7.04 1.15
C PRO A 40 -0.91 6.96 0.73
N THR A 41 -1.24 5.88 0.05
CA THR A 41 -2.62 5.48 -0.26
C THR A 41 -3.09 4.49 0.79
N LEU A 42 -4.26 4.75 1.36
CA LEU A 42 -4.89 3.91 2.37
C LEU A 42 -5.89 2.96 1.71
N MET A 43 -5.81 1.68 2.05
CA MET A 43 -6.75 0.66 1.60
C MET A 43 -7.32 -0.09 2.80
N LEU A 44 -8.60 -0.46 2.70
CA LEU A 44 -9.33 -1.24 3.69
C LEU A 44 -9.86 -2.53 3.07
N ALA A 45 -9.77 -3.62 3.81
CA ALA A 45 -10.42 -4.88 3.49
C ALA A 45 -10.71 -5.68 4.78
N PRO A 46 -11.67 -6.61 4.76
CA PRO A 46 -12.00 -7.42 5.93
C PRO A 46 -10.90 -8.45 6.28
N ASP A 47 -9.94 -8.67 5.38
CA ASP A 47 -8.91 -9.70 5.51
C ASP A 47 -7.54 -9.18 5.05
N ARG A 48 -6.47 -9.77 5.60
CA ARG A 48 -5.08 -9.43 5.29
C ARG A 48 -4.74 -9.71 3.83
N GLU A 49 -5.11 -10.88 3.31
CA GLU A 49 -4.86 -11.27 1.93
C GLU A 49 -5.66 -10.38 0.96
N ALA A 50 -6.90 -10.05 1.32
CA ALA A 50 -7.74 -9.15 0.53
C ALA A 50 -7.17 -7.73 0.44
N VAL A 51 -6.67 -7.15 1.55
CA VAL A 51 -6.08 -5.80 1.52
C VAL A 51 -4.73 -5.80 0.78
N LEU A 52 -3.98 -6.90 0.88
CA LEU A 52 -2.71 -7.05 0.20
C LEU A 52 -2.88 -7.24 -1.32
N ALA A 53 -3.87 -8.03 -1.75
CA ALA A 53 -4.22 -8.19 -3.16
C ALA A 53 -4.58 -6.84 -3.79
N LYS A 54 -5.42 -6.04 -3.10
CA LYS A 54 -5.75 -4.67 -3.53
C LYS A 54 -4.52 -3.77 -3.64
N ALA A 55 -3.60 -3.88 -2.69
CA ALA A 55 -2.36 -3.11 -2.70
C ALA A 55 -1.50 -3.46 -3.93
N TYR A 56 -1.34 -4.75 -4.24
CA TYR A 56 -0.60 -5.19 -5.41
C TYR A 56 -1.27 -4.75 -6.71
N GLU A 57 -2.58 -4.95 -6.87
CA GLU A 57 -3.30 -4.50 -8.07
C GLU A 57 -3.16 -2.99 -8.29
N TRP A 58 -3.26 -2.20 -7.22
CA TRP A 58 -3.08 -0.75 -7.31
C TRP A 58 -1.65 -0.37 -7.71
N ILE A 59 -0.63 -1.03 -7.17
CA ILE A 59 0.77 -0.80 -7.55
C ILE A 59 0.97 -1.09 -9.04
N GLU A 60 0.47 -2.22 -9.53
CA GLU A 60 0.57 -2.58 -10.95
C GLU A 60 -0.14 -1.55 -11.85
N LEU A 61 -1.28 -1.02 -11.42
CA LEU A 61 -1.96 0.07 -12.12
C LEU A 61 -1.15 1.37 -12.13
N GLN A 62 -0.51 1.73 -11.02
CA GLN A 62 0.36 2.91 -10.95
C GLN A 62 1.58 2.75 -11.85
N LEU A 63 2.21 1.56 -11.86
CA LEU A 63 3.35 1.28 -12.72
C LEU A 63 2.96 1.33 -14.19
N ARG A 64 1.79 0.80 -14.56
CA ARG A 64 1.27 0.90 -15.93
C ARG A 64 1.01 2.36 -16.32
N SER A 65 0.38 3.14 -15.44
CA SER A 65 0.09 4.55 -15.68
C SER A 65 1.37 5.39 -15.79
N ALA A 66 2.37 5.12 -14.95
CA ALA A 66 3.67 5.79 -15.01
C ALA A 66 4.48 5.42 -16.26
N ASN A 67 4.27 4.22 -16.78
CA ASN A 67 4.95 3.72 -17.98
C ASN A 67 4.17 4.02 -19.28
N ASP A 68 3.07 4.76 -19.21
CA ASP A 68 2.36 5.32 -20.36
C ASP A 68 2.70 6.82 -20.51
N PRO A 69 3.73 7.17 -21.30
CA PRO A 69 4.02 8.56 -21.65
C PRO A 69 3.18 9.09 -22.83
N HIS A 70 2.04 8.48 -23.18
CA HIS A 70 1.27 8.89 -24.36
C HIS A 70 0.18 9.92 -24.04
N GLU A 71 0.63 11.16 -23.77
CA GLU A 71 0.11 12.30 -24.53
C GLU A 71 1.20 13.39 -24.63
N SER A 72 2.20 13.10 -25.47
CA SER A 72 2.99 14.15 -26.11
C SER A 72 2.14 14.81 -27.19
N GLY A 73 1.90 16.12 -27.03
CA GLY A 73 1.87 17.11 -28.10
C GLY A 73 0.78 16.99 -29.17
N VAL A 74 -0.18 17.92 -29.13
CA VAL A 74 -0.75 18.46 -30.36
C VAL A 74 -0.23 19.88 -30.53
N THR A 75 0.43 20.05 -31.68
CA THR A 75 1.06 21.25 -32.25
C THR A 75 0.06 22.36 -32.51
#